data_AF-A0A6A1THD3-F1
#
_entry.id   AF-A0A6A1THD3-F1
#
_cell.length_a   1.000
_cell.length_b   1.000
_cell.length_c   1.000
_cell.angle_alpha   90.00
_cell.angle_beta   90.00
_cell.angle_gamma   90.00
#
_symmetry.space_group_name_H-M   'P 1'
#
loop_
_entity.id
_entity.type
_entity.pdbx_description
1 polymer ?
#
loop_
_entity_poly.entity_id
_entity_poly.type
_entity_poly.pdbx_seq_one_letter_code
_entity_poly.pdbx_strand_id
1 'polypeptide(L)'
;MSVRPPQSFHQPGFANTGFNVLEYELMSERAAALGRQGLKVEEALGALNAWNPERDNEVLRERLRDEAADAVWGLFIQREICGLRNNRDIIKRYAIPSEVLARVGAVRK
;
A
#
# COMPACT_ATOMS: atom_id res chain seq x y z
N MET A 1 -15.44 8.85 -5.57
CA MET A 1 -16.32 8.13 -6.53
C MET A 1 -17.16 7.15 -5.74
N SER A 2 -18.48 7.31 -5.70
CA SER A 2 -19.39 6.34 -5.07
C SER A 2 -19.57 5.17 -6.04
N VAL A 3 -19.14 3.98 -5.62
CA VAL A 3 -19.27 2.75 -6.41
C VAL A 3 -20.62 2.13 -6.07
N ARG A 4 -21.51 2.06 -7.07
CA ARG A 4 -22.85 1.47 -6.90
C ARG A 4 -22.77 -0.04 -7.15
N PRO A 5 -23.23 -0.90 -6.23
CA PRO A 5 -23.16 -2.34 -6.43
C PRO A 5 -24.00 -2.79 -7.64
N PRO A 6 -23.49 -3.75 -8.45
CA PRO A 6 -24.22 -4.25 -9.60
C PRO A 6 -25.51 -4.98 -9.17
N GLN A 7 -26.62 -4.65 -9.85
CA GLN A 7 -27.97 -5.13 -9.50
C GLN A 7 -28.15 -6.66 -9.61
N SER A 8 -27.21 -7.38 -10.23
CA SER A 8 -27.23 -8.83 -10.41
C SER A 8 -26.97 -9.65 -9.14
N PHE A 9 -26.52 -9.03 -8.04
CA PHE A 9 -26.37 -9.69 -6.73
C PHE A 9 -27.61 -9.59 -5.83
N HIS A 10 -28.81 -9.34 -6.39
CA HIS A 10 -30.07 -9.51 -5.66
C HIS A 10 -30.32 -11.00 -5.36
N GLN A 11 -29.60 -11.54 -4.39
CA GLN A 11 -29.93 -12.81 -3.76
C GLN A 11 -31.10 -12.55 -2.80
N PRO A 12 -32.20 -13.32 -2.83
CA PRO A 12 -33.42 -13.02 -2.06
C PRO A 12 -33.25 -13.10 -0.53
N GLY A 13 -32.04 -13.36 -0.02
CA GLY A 13 -31.67 -13.32 1.39
C GLY A 13 -30.81 -12.11 1.81
N PHE A 14 -30.34 -11.29 0.87
CA PHE A 14 -29.73 -9.99 1.17
C PHE A 14 -30.85 -9.00 1.50
N ALA A 15 -31.43 -9.13 2.70
CA ALA A 15 -32.29 -8.10 3.24
C ALA A 15 -31.48 -6.78 3.23
N ASN A 16 -32.01 -5.79 2.52
CA ASN A 16 -31.43 -4.50 2.23
C ASN A 16 -31.41 -3.64 3.51
N THR A 17 -30.67 -4.07 4.53
CA THR A 17 -30.44 -3.30 5.76
C THR A 17 -29.32 -2.30 5.46
N GLY A 18 -29.46 -1.04 5.90
CA GLY A 18 -28.43 -0.01 5.67
C GLY A 18 -27.04 -0.40 6.18
N PHE A 19 -26.97 -1.38 7.10
CA PHE A 19 -25.73 -1.97 7.58
C PHE A 19 -24.93 -2.69 6.48
N ASN A 20 -25.59 -3.42 5.58
CA ASN A 20 -24.94 -4.16 4.49
C ASN A 20 -24.30 -3.22 3.44
N VAL A 21 -24.95 -2.07 3.18
CA VAL A 21 -24.42 -1.03 2.29
C VAL A 21 -23.15 -0.41 2.88
N LEU A 22 -23.15 -0.09 4.18
CA LEU A 22 -21.98 0.47 4.86
C LEU A 22 -20.80 -0.51 4.87
N GLU A 23 -21.05 -1.80 5.08
CA GLU A 23 -20.01 -2.83 5.01
C GLU A 23 -19.39 -2.90 3.60
N TYR A 24 -20.21 -2.87 2.55
CA TYR A 24 -19.73 -2.85 1.17
C TYR A 24 -18.89 -1.60 0.88
N GLU A 25 -19.38 -0.41 1.25
CA GLU A 25 -18.64 0.84 1.06
C GLU A 25 -17.31 0.81 1.81
N LEU A 26 -17.29 0.32 3.05
CA LEU A 26 -16.06 0.17 3.83
C LEU A 26 -15.08 -0.82 3.19
N MET A 27 -15.56 -1.95 2.66
CA MET A 27 -14.73 -2.90 1.92
C MET A 27 -14.16 -2.26 0.64
N SER A 28 -14.97 -1.48 -0.07
CA SER A 28 -14.55 -0.76 -1.27
C SER A 28 -13.47 0.28 -0.96
N GLU A 29 -13.60 1.04 0.14
CA GLU A 29 -12.60 2.02 0.54
C GLU A 29 -11.31 1.36 1.01
N ARG A 30 -11.39 0.23 1.75
CA ARG A 30 -10.20 -0.56 2.12
C ARG A 30 -9.43 -1.02 0.87
N ALA A 31 -10.14 -1.53 -0.14
CA ALA A 31 -9.53 -1.95 -1.40
C ALA A 31 -8.89 -0.76 -2.14
N ALA A 32 -9.59 0.37 -2.23
CA ALA A 32 -9.05 1.59 -2.85
C ALA A 32 -7.82 2.11 -2.10
N ALA A 33 -7.84 2.12 -0.77
CA ALA A 33 -6.72 2.53 0.07
C ALA A 33 -5.50 1.63 -0.13
N LEU A 34 -5.69 0.30 -0.19
CA LEU A 34 -4.62 -0.64 -0.51
C LEU A 34 -4.00 -0.36 -1.89
N GLY A 35 -4.84 -0.10 -2.90
CA GLY A 35 -4.37 0.25 -4.25
C GLY A 35 -3.52 1.52 -4.25
N ARG A 36 -3.96 2.59 -3.58
CA ARG A 36 -3.19 3.84 -3.45
C ARG A 36 -1.86 3.64 -2.73
N GLN A 37 -1.82 2.83 -1.67
CA GLN A 37 -0.57 2.54 -0.96
C GLN A 37 0.40 1.70 -1.81
N GLY A 38 -0.13 0.75 -2.60
CA GLY A 38 0.67 -0.03 -3.54
C GLY A 38 1.35 0.85 -4.59
N LEU A 39 0.60 1.77 -5.22
CA LEU A 39 1.15 2.72 -6.20
C LEU A 39 2.25 3.60 -5.60
N LYS A 40 2.06 4.11 -4.37
CA LYS A 40 3.10 4.89 -3.68
C LYS A 40 4.38 4.11 -3.45
N VAL A 41 4.27 2.81 -3.12
CA VAL A 41 5.45 1.94 -2.98
C VAL A 41 6.15 1.74 -4.33
N GLU A 42 5.39 1.51 -5.41
CA GLU A 42 5.95 1.38 -6.76
C GLU A 42 6.70 2.65 -7.20
N GLU A 43 6.09 3.82 -6.97
CA GLU A 43 6.70 5.12 -7.29
C GLU A 43 7.99 5.36 -6.49
N ALA A 44 7.96 5.15 -5.16
CA ALA A 44 9.11 5.40 -4.30
C ALA A 44 10.27 4.43 -4.57
N LEU A 45 9.98 3.14 -4.79
CA LEU A 45 10.99 2.15 -5.18
C LEU A 45 11.52 2.42 -6.58
N GLY A 46 10.66 2.85 -7.51
CA GLY A 46 11.06 3.28 -8.85
C GLY A 46 12.03 4.46 -8.80
N ALA A 47 11.75 5.46 -7.95
CA ALA A 47 12.62 6.61 -7.75
C ALA A 47 13.99 6.21 -7.16
N LEU A 48 14.00 5.34 -6.15
CA LEU A 48 15.24 4.79 -5.58
C LEU A 48 16.05 4.00 -6.61
N ASN A 49 15.40 3.18 -7.43
CA ASN A 49 16.05 2.40 -8.48
C ASN A 49 16.58 3.27 -9.63
N ALA A 50 15.99 4.45 -9.86
CA ALA A 50 16.42 5.40 -10.88
C ALA A 50 17.61 6.28 -10.44
N TRP A 51 18.03 6.21 -9.18
CA TRP A 51 19.21 6.90 -8.67
C TRP A 51 20.46 6.43 -9.39
N ASN A 52 21.31 7.38 -9.81
CA ASN A 52 22.55 7.10 -10.51
C ASN A 52 23.75 7.80 -9.81
N PRO A 53 24.79 7.06 -9.37
CA PRO A 53 25.95 7.65 -8.68
C PRO A 53 26.75 8.66 -9.49
N GLU A 54 26.66 8.65 -10.82
CA GLU A 54 27.39 9.58 -11.70
C GLU A 54 26.70 10.95 -11.80
N ARG A 55 25.39 11.00 -11.58
CA ARG A 55 24.56 12.20 -11.72
C ARG A 55 24.04 12.72 -10.38
N ASP A 56 23.76 11.80 -9.47
CA ASP A 56 23.02 12.03 -8.25
C ASP A 56 23.95 11.87 -7.04
N ASN A 57 23.74 12.65 -5.98
CA ASN A 57 24.56 12.57 -4.78
C ASN A 57 24.03 11.53 -3.77
N GLU A 58 24.87 11.15 -2.81
CA GLU A 58 24.53 10.16 -1.78
C GLU A 58 23.42 10.64 -0.83
N VAL A 59 23.35 11.96 -0.58
CA VAL A 59 22.30 12.56 0.26
C VAL A 59 20.91 12.32 -0.38
N LEU A 60 20.80 12.45 -1.70
CA LEU A 60 19.58 12.13 -2.42
C LEU A 60 19.25 10.65 -2.32
N ARG A 61 20.25 9.76 -2.45
CA ARG A 61 20.03 8.32 -2.30
C ARG A 61 19.46 7.97 -0.93
N GLU A 62 20.05 8.53 0.13
CA GLU A 62 19.59 8.31 1.49
C GLU A 62 18.14 8.78 1.67
N ARG A 63 17.81 9.95 1.15
CA ARG A 63 16.44 10.47 1.17
C ARG A 63 15.47 9.55 0.41
N LEU A 64 15.83 9.09 -0.79
CA LEU A 64 14.99 8.18 -1.59
C LEU A 64 14.77 6.84 -0.88
N ARG A 65 15.81 6.32 -0.22
CA ARG A 65 15.72 5.11 0.60
C ARG A 65 14.78 5.31 1.77
N ASP A 66 14.82 6.47 2.41
CA ASP A 66 13.95 6.81 3.52
C ASP A 66 12.49 6.98 3.07
N GLU A 67 12.24 7.67 1.95
CA GLU A 67 10.91 7.80 1.34
C GLU A 67 10.33 6.43 0.95
N ALA A 68 11.15 5.54 0.36
CA ALA A 68 10.76 4.17 0.07
C ALA A 68 10.43 3.37 1.33
N ALA A 69 11.21 3.52 2.40
CA ALA A 69 10.95 2.82 3.67
C ALA A 69 9.64 3.28 4.31
N ASP A 70 9.33 4.57 4.26
CA ASP A 70 8.10 5.13 4.80
C ASP A 70 6.86 4.66 4.00
N ALA A 71 6.96 4.63 2.67
CA ALA A 71 5.90 4.11 1.80
C ALA A 71 5.64 2.61 2.07
N VAL A 72 6.71 1.81 2.17
CA VAL A 72 6.61 0.37 2.48
C VAL A 72 5.98 0.16 3.86
N TRP A 73 6.36 0.96 4.86
CA TRP A 73 5.77 0.88 6.19
C TRP A 73 4.27 1.17 6.19
N GLY A 74 3.86 2.23 5.48
CA GLY A 74 2.45 2.58 5.29
C GLY A 74 1.64 1.45 4.63
N LEU A 75 2.22 0.79 3.61
CA LEU A 75 1.58 -0.36 2.96
C LEU A 75 1.44 -1.55 3.92
N PHE A 76 2.47 -1.87 4.72
CA PHE A 76 2.40 -2.97 5.70
C PHE A 76 1.30 -2.73 6.72
N ILE A 77 1.24 -1.53 7.31
CA ILE A 77 0.19 -1.15 8.26
C ILE A 77 -1.20 -1.27 7.61
N GLN A 78 -1.38 -0.73 6.41
CA GLN A 78 -2.67 -0.80 5.71
C GLN A 78 -3.11 -2.25 5.45
N ARG A 79 -2.16 -3.12 5.07
CA ARG A 79 -2.42 -4.55 4.88
C ARG A 79 -2.82 -5.23 6.17
N GLU A 80 -2.14 -4.95 7.28
CA GLU A 80 -2.46 -5.51 8.58
C GLU A 80 -3.84 -5.10 9.07
N ILE A 81 -4.23 -3.82 8.90
CA ILE A 81 -5.57 -3.31 9.19
C ILE A 81 -6.64 -4.05 8.37
N CYS A 82 -6.31 -4.45 7.13
CA CYS A 82 -7.20 -5.24 6.28
C CYS A 82 -7.11 -6.76 6.55
N GLY A 83 -6.37 -7.21 7.55
CA GLY A 83 -6.20 -8.64 7.90
C GLY A 83 -5.17 -9.40 7.04
N LEU A 84 -4.43 -8.71 6.16
CA LEU A 84 -3.48 -9.28 5.22
C LEU A 84 -2.05 -9.31 5.80
N ARG A 85 -1.76 -10.26 6.68
CA ARG A 85 -0.53 -10.26 7.51
C ARG A 85 0.70 -10.91 6.88
N ASN A 86 0.58 -11.63 5.76
CA ASN A 86 1.74 -12.25 5.12
C ASN A 86 2.57 -11.18 4.39
N ASN A 87 3.63 -10.70 5.04
CA ASN A 87 4.55 -9.70 4.49
C ASN A 87 5.65 -10.32 3.62
N ARG A 88 5.90 -11.63 3.67
CA ARG A 88 6.91 -12.26 2.81
C ARG A 88 6.53 -12.19 1.33
N ASP A 89 5.26 -12.42 1.02
CA ASP A 89 4.79 -12.39 -0.37
C ASP A 89 4.82 -10.97 -0.94
N ILE A 90 4.50 -9.97 -0.11
CA ILE A 90 4.48 -8.57 -0.56
C ILE A 90 5.89 -8.04 -0.81
N ILE A 91 6.86 -8.42 0.04
CA ILE A 91 8.28 -8.08 -0.14
C ILE A 91 8.79 -8.61 -1.48
N LYS A 92 8.46 -9.86 -1.81
CA LYS A 92 8.83 -10.46 -3.10
C LYS A 92 8.11 -9.77 -4.27
N ARG A 93 6.81 -9.52 -4.15
CA ARG A 93 5.98 -8.93 -5.21
C ARG A 93 6.48 -7.55 -5.65
N TYR A 94 6.84 -6.69 -4.70
CA TYR A 94 7.36 -5.35 -4.98
C TYR A 94 8.88 -5.30 -5.12
N ALA A 95 9.57 -6.45 -5.01
CA ALA A 95 11.03 -6.54 -5.01
C ALA A 95 11.69 -5.54 -4.03
N ILE A 96 11.16 -5.45 -2.81
CA ILE A 96 11.60 -4.44 -1.82
C ILE A 96 13.07 -4.72 -1.45
N PRO A 97 13.99 -3.76 -1.67
CA PRO A 97 15.41 -3.93 -1.34
C PRO A 97 15.64 -4.12 0.17
N SER A 98 16.69 -4.87 0.52
CA SER A 98 17.07 -5.07 1.92
C SER A 98 17.42 -3.77 2.65
N GLU A 99 18.02 -2.81 1.93
CA GLU A 99 18.36 -1.49 2.48
C GLU A 99 17.12 -0.66 2.84
N VAL A 100 16.00 -0.87 2.14
CA VAL A 100 14.70 -0.28 2.47
C VAL A 100 14.10 -1.00 3.67
N LEU A 101 14.07 -2.34 3.65
CA LEU A 101 13.53 -3.15 4.75
C LEU A 101 14.22 -2.88 6.08
N ALA A 102 15.53 -2.66 6.07
CA ALA A 102 16.31 -2.35 7.27
C ALA A 102 15.90 -1.01 7.94
N ARG A 103 15.20 -0.13 7.22
CA ARG A 103 14.74 1.18 7.71
C ARG A 103 13.23 1.27 7.93
N VAL A 104 12.48 0.23 7.59
CA VAL A 104 11.02 0.19 7.79
C VAL A 104 10.70 0.36 9.28
N GLY A 105 9.89 1.37 9.60
CA GLY A 105 9.48 1.68 10.97
C GLY A 105 10.54 2.36 11.84
N ALA A 106 11.70 2.74 11.29
CA ALA A 106 12.72 3.47 12.02
C ALA A 106 12.29 4.92 12.29
N VAL A 107 12.47 5.39 13.54
CA VAL A 107 12.24 6.79 13.90
C VAL A 107 13.55 7.57 13.69
N ARG A 108 13.55 8.51 12.74
CA ARG A 108 14.70 9.36 12.42
C ARG A 108 14.69 10.60 13.34
N LYS A 109 15.86 10.99 13.87
CA LYS A 109 16.03 12.17 14.74
C LYS A 109 16.45 13.40 13.94
#